data_AF-A0A4P7BGH6-F1
#
_entry.id   AF-A0A4P7BGH6-F1
#
_cell.length_a   1.000
_cell.length_b   1.000
_cell.length_c   1.000
_cell.angle_alpha   90.00
_cell.angle_beta   90.00
_cell.angle_gamma   90.00
#
_symmetry.space_group_name_H-M   'P 1'
#
loop_
_entity.id
_entity.type
_entity.pdbx_description
1 polymer ?
#
loop_
_entity_poly.entity_id
_entity_poly.type
_entity_poly.pdbx_seq_one_letter_code
_entity_poly.pdbx_strand_id
1 'polypeptide(L)'
;MPTVTIHIAGRGTRLADGSPSMAGHMWIGLENGTTVHSYGFGPAGAYEGQPFAPGRFYDDDHETYPARHYQKRIAISASQYEAMRDFGREPARYGFASYYNGFTNSCVHFAWKMLEHGGLNPTHYEGDVWPTNNIDHADTIDRPDGRDVAGPARAGTGARLWQWLRPLSQWWVIRIVVGLVRAAVTRPWPGIVVGRAAA
;
A
#
# COMPACT_ATOMS: atom_id res chain seq x y z
N MET A 1 7.43 -24.87 -2.39
CA MET A 1 8.12 -23.81 -1.61
C MET A 1 7.26 -22.57 -1.66
N PRO A 2 7.02 -21.91 -0.51
CA PRO A 2 6.27 -20.67 -0.49
C PRO A 2 6.99 -19.55 -1.25
N THR A 3 6.20 -18.62 -1.77
CA THR A 3 6.68 -17.45 -2.49
C THR A 3 5.84 -16.23 -2.14
N VAL A 4 6.48 -15.07 -2.14
CA VAL A 4 5.80 -13.77 -2.21
C VAL A 4 6.01 -13.18 -3.59
N THR A 5 4.98 -12.54 -4.13
CA THR A 5 5.08 -11.79 -5.38
C THR A 5 4.63 -10.36 -5.15
N ILE A 6 5.50 -9.42 -5.46
CA ILE A 6 5.19 -7.99 -5.45
C ILE A 6 4.58 -7.67 -6.80
N HIS A 7 3.39 -7.06 -6.79
CA HIS A 7 2.70 -6.67 -8.00
C HIS A 7 2.52 -5.17 -8.04
N ILE A 8 2.79 -4.58 -9.20
CA ILE A 8 2.62 -3.16 -9.44
C ILE A 8 1.84 -2.97 -10.73
N ALA A 9 0.72 -2.26 -10.64
CA ALA A 9 -0.03 -1.71 -11.75
C ALA A 9 0.31 -0.22 -11.90
N GLY A 10 0.51 0.20 -13.15
CA GLY A 10 0.80 1.59 -13.46
C GLY A 10 -0.47 2.45 -13.46
N ARG A 11 -0.28 3.77 -13.40
CA ARG A 11 -1.38 4.70 -13.67
C ARG A 11 -1.98 4.42 -15.06
N GLY A 12 -3.31 4.38 -15.11
CA GLY A 12 -4.06 4.10 -16.34
C GLY A 12 -4.20 2.62 -16.67
N THR A 13 -3.61 1.71 -15.88
CA THR A 13 -3.88 0.27 -16.01
C THR A 13 -5.38 0.02 -15.94
N ARG A 14 -5.89 -0.78 -16.89
CA ARG A 14 -7.30 -1.16 -16.92
C ARG A 14 -7.60 -2.19 -15.84
N LEU A 15 -8.59 -1.88 -15.03
CA LEU A 15 -9.20 -2.79 -14.07
C LEU A 15 -10.06 -3.82 -14.81
N ALA A 16 -10.47 -4.88 -14.13
CA ALA A 16 -11.31 -5.93 -14.69
C ALA A 16 -12.67 -5.41 -15.21
N ASP A 17 -13.20 -4.33 -14.61
CA ASP A 17 -14.42 -3.66 -15.06
C ASP A 17 -14.21 -2.70 -16.25
N GLY A 18 -12.96 -2.58 -16.74
CA GLY A 18 -12.56 -1.71 -17.84
C GLY A 18 -12.24 -0.26 -17.44
N SER A 19 -12.51 0.14 -16.20
CA SER A 19 -12.15 1.47 -15.71
C SER A 19 -10.63 1.63 -15.54
N PRO A 20 -10.07 2.84 -15.67
CA PRO A 20 -8.63 3.05 -15.50
C PRO A 20 -8.27 3.29 -14.03
N SER A 21 -7.19 2.67 -13.55
CA SER A 21 -6.62 3.00 -12.24
C SER A 21 -6.01 4.41 -12.23
N MET A 22 -6.49 5.28 -11.35
CA MET A 22 -6.08 6.69 -11.30
C MET A 22 -4.62 6.91 -10.91
N ALA A 23 -4.13 6.14 -9.94
CA ALA A 23 -2.77 6.26 -9.42
C ALA A 23 -1.88 5.06 -9.80
N GLY A 24 -2.47 3.97 -10.28
CA GLY A 24 -1.86 2.65 -10.23
C GLY A 24 -2.17 1.95 -8.91
N HIS A 25 -1.58 0.79 -8.70
CA HIS A 25 -1.77 0.01 -7.47
C HIS A 25 -0.56 -0.85 -7.17
N MET A 26 -0.32 -1.12 -5.89
CA MET A 26 0.72 -2.03 -5.43
C MET A 26 0.11 -2.98 -4.40
N TRP A 27 0.36 -4.27 -4.56
CA TRP A 27 -0.20 -5.30 -3.69
C TRP A 27 0.71 -6.53 -3.64
N ILE A 28 0.44 -7.41 -2.68
CA ILE A 28 1.23 -8.60 -2.41
C ILE A 28 0.44 -9.85 -2.74
N GLY A 29 1.02 -10.71 -3.58
CA GLY A 29 0.59 -12.10 -3.74
C GLY A 29 1.38 -13.01 -2.81
N LEU A 30 0.72 -13.90 -2.09
CA LEU A 30 1.35 -14.97 -1.31
C LEU A 30 0.90 -16.34 -1.80
N GLU A 31 1.85 -17.23 -2.02
CA GLU A 31 1.57 -18.58 -2.48
C GLU A 31 2.35 -19.61 -1.67
N ASN A 32 1.73 -20.72 -1.32
CA ASN A 32 2.40 -21.85 -0.63
C ASN A 32 2.40 -23.16 -1.44
N GLY A 33 2.04 -23.08 -2.72
CA GLY A 33 1.97 -24.22 -3.65
C GLY A 33 0.58 -24.86 -3.77
N THR A 34 -0.31 -24.61 -2.81
CA THR A 34 -1.72 -25.07 -2.87
C THR A 34 -2.71 -23.92 -2.86
N THR A 35 -2.31 -22.79 -2.28
CA THR A 35 -3.16 -21.62 -2.10
C THR A 35 -2.45 -20.39 -2.64
N VAL A 36 -3.22 -19.53 -3.30
CA VAL A 36 -2.81 -18.21 -3.75
C VAL A 36 -3.68 -17.21 -3.01
N HIS A 37 -3.04 -16.25 -2.34
CA HIS A 37 -3.70 -15.13 -1.67
C HIS A 37 -3.21 -13.84 -2.30
N SER A 38 -4.14 -12.89 -2.46
CA SER A 38 -3.81 -11.51 -2.77
C SER A 38 -4.07 -10.66 -1.52
N TYR A 39 -3.25 -9.62 -1.30
CA TYR A 39 -3.42 -8.69 -0.20
C TYR A 39 -3.06 -7.28 -0.67
N GLY A 40 -4.01 -6.36 -0.57
CA GLY A 40 -3.80 -4.95 -0.81
C GLY A 40 -4.66 -4.05 0.05
N PHE A 41 -4.49 -2.75 -0.15
CA PHE A 41 -5.17 -1.73 0.63
C PHE A 41 -5.54 -0.53 -0.24
N GLY A 42 -6.79 -0.10 -0.16
CA GLY A 42 -7.32 0.98 -0.99
C GLY A 42 -8.48 1.71 -0.32
N PRO A 43 -9.00 2.78 -0.94
CA PRO A 43 -10.26 3.40 -0.52
C PRO A 43 -11.39 2.38 -0.58
N ALA A 44 -12.27 2.36 0.42
CA ALA A 44 -13.38 1.42 0.46
C ALA A 44 -14.44 1.75 -0.60
N GLY A 45 -14.76 0.81 -1.50
CA GLY A 45 -15.96 0.79 -2.37
C GLY A 45 -16.47 2.14 -2.88
N ALA A 46 -17.42 2.75 -2.16
CA ALA A 46 -18.01 4.06 -2.53
C ALA A 46 -17.00 5.22 -2.61
N TYR A 47 -15.79 5.03 -2.08
CA TYR A 47 -14.70 6.01 -2.08
C TYR A 47 -13.58 5.67 -3.07
N GLU A 48 -13.76 4.69 -3.96
CA GLU A 48 -12.76 4.33 -4.96
C GLU A 48 -12.28 5.56 -5.77
N GLY A 49 -10.98 5.63 -6.00
CA GLY A 49 -10.32 6.78 -6.63
C GLY A 49 -10.10 7.99 -5.71
N GLN A 50 -10.66 8.01 -4.49
CA GLN A 50 -10.45 9.12 -3.55
C GLN A 50 -9.12 8.97 -2.79
N PRO A 51 -8.27 10.02 -2.74
CA PRO A 51 -6.95 9.94 -2.10
C PRO A 51 -7.01 9.95 -0.56
N PHE A 52 -8.13 10.35 0.04
CA PHE A 52 -8.32 10.45 1.49
C PHE A 52 -9.71 9.94 1.84
N ALA A 53 -9.80 8.75 2.40
CA ALA A 53 -11.08 8.08 2.61
C ALA A 53 -10.97 6.98 3.67
N PRO A 54 -12.11 6.49 4.21
CA PRO A 54 -12.14 5.18 4.82
C PRO A 54 -11.50 4.14 3.90
N GLY A 55 -10.55 3.38 4.41
CA GLY A 55 -9.86 2.34 3.66
C GLY A 55 -10.47 0.96 3.87
N ARG A 56 -10.12 0.05 2.96
CA ARG A 56 -10.47 -1.37 2.99
C ARG A 56 -9.24 -2.18 2.60
N PHE A 57 -9.05 -3.31 3.28
CA PHE A 57 -8.12 -4.36 2.87
C PHE A 57 -8.79 -5.26 1.85
N TYR A 58 -8.10 -5.53 0.75
CA TYR A 58 -8.59 -6.28 -0.39
C TYR A 58 -7.85 -7.62 -0.48
N ASP A 59 -8.57 -8.68 -0.79
CA ASP A 59 -8.07 -10.03 -0.98
C ASP A 59 -8.23 -10.57 -2.42
N ASP A 60 -8.68 -9.69 -3.33
CA ASP A 60 -9.08 -9.96 -4.71
C ASP A 60 -8.32 -9.09 -5.74
N ASP A 61 -7.21 -8.45 -5.34
CA ASP A 61 -6.46 -7.57 -6.26
C ASP A 61 -5.88 -8.30 -7.48
N HIS A 62 -5.72 -9.64 -7.43
CA HIS A 62 -5.31 -10.42 -8.60
C HIS A 62 -6.37 -10.42 -9.70
N GLU A 63 -7.64 -10.47 -9.31
CA GLU A 63 -8.80 -10.42 -10.18
C GLU A 63 -9.07 -9.00 -10.63
N THR A 64 -8.97 -8.02 -9.72
CA THR A 64 -9.22 -6.61 -10.02
C THR A 64 -8.21 -6.03 -11.01
N TYR A 65 -6.94 -6.46 -10.93
CA TYR A 65 -5.84 -5.99 -11.79
C TYR A 65 -5.32 -7.10 -12.72
N PRO A 66 -6.00 -7.37 -13.85
CA PRO A 66 -5.58 -8.43 -14.77
C PRO A 66 -4.25 -8.11 -15.46
N ALA A 67 -3.98 -6.83 -15.73
CA ALA A 67 -2.72 -6.36 -16.30
C ALA A 67 -1.79 -5.85 -15.20
N ARG A 68 -0.52 -6.28 -15.27
CA ARG A 68 0.52 -5.93 -14.28
C ARG A 68 1.65 -5.24 -15.02
N HIS A 69 2.01 -4.05 -14.55
CA HIS A 69 3.13 -3.30 -15.11
C HIS A 69 4.47 -3.90 -14.69
N TYR A 70 4.54 -4.39 -13.45
CA TYR A 70 5.70 -5.09 -12.92
C TYR A 70 5.28 -6.20 -11.96
N GLN A 71 6.07 -7.26 -11.92
CA GLN A 71 5.94 -8.34 -10.97
C GLN A 71 7.32 -8.86 -10.57
N LYS A 72 7.54 -9.07 -9.27
CA LYS A 72 8.73 -9.78 -8.79
C LYS A 72 8.36 -10.86 -7.79
N ARG A 73 8.73 -12.09 -8.14
CA ARG A 73 8.47 -13.28 -7.34
C ARG A 73 9.72 -13.71 -6.59
N ILE A 74 9.57 -13.89 -5.29
CA ILE A 74 10.65 -14.17 -4.35
C ILE A 74 10.31 -15.46 -3.61
N ALA A 75 11.28 -16.38 -3.52
CA ALA A 75 11.14 -17.58 -2.71
C ALA A 75 11.36 -17.20 -1.24
N ILE A 76 10.51 -17.74 -0.36
CA ILE A 76 10.52 -17.41 1.07
C ILE A 76 10.40 -18.68 1.91
N SER A 77 10.79 -18.59 3.18
CA SER A 77 10.57 -19.67 4.14
C SER A 77 9.10 -19.77 4.55
N ALA A 78 8.72 -20.87 5.20
CA ALA A 78 7.38 -21.03 5.75
C ALA A 78 7.08 -20.00 6.86
N SER A 79 8.07 -19.63 7.69
CA SER A 79 7.88 -18.64 8.74
C SER A 79 7.65 -17.24 8.18
N GLN A 80 8.38 -16.86 7.12
CA GLN A 80 8.16 -15.60 6.41
C GLN A 80 6.76 -15.55 5.78
N TYR A 81 6.32 -16.66 5.17
CA TYR A 81 4.99 -16.78 4.60
C TYR A 81 3.89 -16.55 5.65
N GLU A 82 3.95 -17.27 6.78
CA GLU A 82 2.92 -17.13 7.82
C GLU A 82 2.95 -15.74 8.47
N ALA A 83 4.13 -15.15 8.71
CA ALA A 83 4.22 -13.80 9.26
C ALA A 83 3.57 -12.74 8.34
N MET A 84 3.80 -12.83 7.03
CA MET A 84 3.17 -11.94 6.06
C MET A 84 1.66 -12.20 5.95
N ARG A 85 1.24 -13.47 5.97
CA ARG A 85 -0.17 -13.86 5.92
C ARG A 85 -0.94 -13.37 7.14
N ASP A 86 -0.38 -13.50 8.34
CA ASP A 86 -0.99 -13.01 9.57
C ASP A 86 -1.19 -11.49 9.53
N PHE A 87 -0.18 -10.75 9.06
CA PHE A 87 -0.33 -9.31 8.80
C PHE A 87 -1.45 -9.04 7.78
N GLY A 88 -1.41 -9.69 6.61
CA GLY A 88 -2.38 -9.46 5.54
C GLY A 88 -3.83 -9.74 5.95
N ARG A 89 -4.05 -10.74 6.82
CA ARG A 89 -5.39 -11.07 7.35
C ARG A 89 -5.88 -10.09 8.40
N GLU A 90 -4.99 -9.58 9.24
CA GLU A 90 -5.41 -8.70 10.33
C GLU A 90 -4.44 -7.53 10.59
N PRO A 91 -4.28 -6.60 9.61
CA PRO A 91 -3.25 -5.55 9.67
C PRO A 91 -3.42 -4.62 10.88
N ALA A 92 -4.67 -4.43 11.32
CA ALA A 92 -5.01 -3.60 12.47
C ALA A 92 -4.40 -4.13 13.79
N ARG A 93 -4.21 -5.45 13.94
CA ARG A 93 -3.52 -6.02 15.12
C ARG A 93 -2.05 -5.63 15.19
N TYR A 94 -1.47 -5.29 14.05
CA TYR A 94 -0.10 -4.81 13.91
C TYR A 94 -0.01 -3.27 13.89
N GLY A 95 -1.11 -2.58 14.19
CA GLY A 95 -1.15 -1.12 14.26
C GLY A 95 -1.27 -0.42 12.90
N PHE A 96 -1.54 -1.14 11.81
CA PHE A 96 -1.79 -0.53 10.51
C PHE A 96 -3.14 0.19 10.51
N ALA A 97 -3.14 1.49 10.19
CA ALA A 97 -4.35 2.31 10.23
C ALA A 97 -5.30 1.95 9.09
N SER A 98 -6.61 1.93 9.37
CA SER A 98 -7.64 1.64 8.37
C SER A 98 -8.03 2.83 7.51
N TYR A 99 -7.62 4.05 7.86
CA TYR A 99 -7.93 5.25 7.07
C TYR A 99 -6.95 5.38 5.91
N TYR A 100 -7.44 5.29 4.67
CA TYR A 100 -6.60 5.40 3.49
C TYR A 100 -6.11 6.84 3.28
N ASN A 101 -4.80 6.98 3.09
CA ASN A 101 -4.15 8.21 2.70
C ASN A 101 -3.16 7.90 1.59
N GLY A 102 -3.45 8.36 0.37
CA GLY A 102 -2.64 8.08 -0.82
C GLY A 102 -1.16 8.45 -0.70
N PHE A 103 -0.78 9.30 0.26
CA PHE A 103 0.59 9.75 0.47
C PHE A 103 1.31 9.08 1.65
N THR A 104 0.60 8.71 2.72
CA THR A 104 1.24 8.27 3.99
C THR A 104 0.61 7.02 4.61
N ASN A 105 -0.45 6.46 3.99
CA ASN A 105 -1.08 5.21 4.40
C ASN A 105 -1.83 4.62 3.19
N SER A 106 -1.07 4.14 2.21
CA SER A 106 -1.57 3.76 0.88
C SER A 106 -1.33 2.27 0.58
N CYS A 107 -1.74 1.83 -0.62
CA CYS A 107 -1.44 0.49 -1.14
C CYS A 107 0.06 0.17 -1.09
N VAL A 108 0.91 1.16 -1.39
CA VAL A 108 2.37 1.04 -1.34
C VAL A 108 2.85 0.80 0.10
N HIS A 109 2.41 1.63 1.05
CA HIS A 109 2.79 1.49 2.46
C HIS A 109 2.37 0.13 3.02
N PHE A 110 1.16 -0.31 2.66
CA PHE A 110 0.66 -1.63 3.04
C PHE A 110 1.53 -2.76 2.52
N ALA A 111 1.88 -2.73 1.23
CA ALA A 111 2.74 -3.74 0.61
C ALA A 111 4.13 -3.79 1.26
N TRP A 112 4.76 -2.63 1.50
CA TRP A 112 6.06 -2.56 2.17
C TRP A 112 6.03 -2.98 3.63
N LYS A 113 4.95 -2.67 4.36
CA LYS A 113 4.75 -3.15 5.74
C LYS A 113 4.55 -4.65 5.79
N MET A 114 3.82 -5.22 4.84
CA MET A 114 3.70 -6.68 4.73
C MET A 114 5.07 -7.32 4.48
N LEU A 115 5.87 -6.79 3.55
CA LEU A 115 7.24 -7.27 3.30
C LEU A 115 8.14 -7.13 4.53
N GLU A 116 7.98 -6.07 5.34
CA GLU A 116 8.67 -5.88 6.61
C GLU A 116 8.35 -7.00 7.61
N HIS A 117 7.07 -7.37 7.76
CA HIS A 117 6.68 -8.51 8.60
C HIS A 117 7.25 -9.84 8.10
N GLY A 118 7.50 -9.99 6.80
CA GLY A 118 8.22 -11.12 6.20
C GLY A 118 9.75 -11.05 6.29
N GLY A 119 10.30 -9.98 6.87
CA GLY A 119 11.75 -9.75 6.95
C GLY A 119 12.41 -9.35 5.63
N LEU A 120 11.63 -8.98 4.61
CA LEU A 120 12.10 -8.58 3.29
C LEU A 120 12.25 -7.06 3.11
N ASN A 121 11.90 -6.29 4.13
CA ASN A 121 12.08 -4.84 4.19
C ASN A 121 12.71 -4.42 5.55
N PRO A 122 13.96 -4.81 5.83
CA PRO A 122 14.59 -4.60 7.15
C PRO A 122 14.95 -3.14 7.43
N THR A 123 14.96 -2.28 6.41
CA THR A 123 15.23 -0.84 6.55
C THR A 123 13.97 -0.03 6.87
N HIS A 124 12.81 -0.68 6.98
CA HIS A 124 11.51 -0.05 7.19
C HIS A 124 11.18 0.99 6.11
N TYR A 125 11.56 0.72 4.85
CA TYR A 125 11.22 1.57 3.73
C TYR A 125 9.69 1.68 3.62
N GLU A 126 9.16 2.90 3.61
CA GLU A 126 7.71 3.14 3.57
C GLU A 126 7.14 3.13 2.14
N GLY A 127 8.02 3.27 1.15
CA GLY A 127 7.69 3.32 -0.26
C GLY A 127 7.53 4.72 -0.83
N ASP A 128 7.64 4.81 -2.15
CA ASP A 128 7.34 6.03 -2.90
C ASP A 128 5.82 6.18 -3.09
N VAL A 129 5.36 7.43 -3.17
CA VAL A 129 3.93 7.75 -3.38
C VAL A 129 3.36 7.05 -4.62
N TRP A 130 4.13 6.95 -5.70
CA TRP A 130 3.67 6.32 -6.94
C TRP A 130 4.06 4.84 -6.99
N PRO A 131 3.10 3.92 -7.23
CA PRO A 131 3.39 2.49 -7.30
C PRO A 131 4.57 2.13 -8.21
N THR A 132 4.62 2.71 -9.42
CA THR A 132 5.70 2.43 -10.39
C THR A 132 7.07 2.95 -9.98
N ASN A 133 7.15 3.91 -9.06
CA ASN A 133 8.44 4.40 -8.57
C ASN A 133 9.09 3.41 -7.59
N ASN A 134 8.35 2.41 -7.10
CA ASN A 134 8.87 1.42 -6.17
C ASN A 134 9.54 0.22 -6.87
N ILE A 135 9.63 0.23 -8.20
CA ILE A 135 10.13 -0.90 -9.01
C ILE A 135 11.62 -1.15 -8.73
N ASP A 136 12.43 -0.11 -8.73
CA ASP A 136 13.87 -0.21 -8.45
C ASP A 136 14.13 -0.73 -7.03
N HIS A 137 13.38 -0.25 -6.05
CA HIS A 137 13.41 -0.74 -4.68
C HIS A 137 12.98 -2.21 -4.59
N ALA A 138 11.89 -2.59 -5.25
CA ALA A 138 11.47 -3.99 -5.32
C ALA A 138 12.56 -4.86 -5.95
N ASP A 139 13.24 -4.38 -6.99
CA ASP A 139 14.35 -5.08 -7.65
C ASP A 139 15.56 -5.30 -6.73
N THR A 140 15.79 -4.45 -5.72
CA THR A 140 16.83 -4.68 -4.71
C THR A 140 16.51 -5.75 -3.67
N ILE A 141 15.24 -6.19 -3.56
CA ILE A 141 14.88 -7.24 -2.59
C ILE A 141 15.40 -8.58 -3.10
N ASP A 142 16.58 -8.97 -2.63
CA ASP A 142 17.13 -10.25 -2.99
C ASP A 142 16.34 -11.40 -2.35
N ARG A 143 16.54 -12.61 -2.89
CA ARG A 143 16.12 -13.80 -2.18
C ARG A 143 16.80 -13.78 -0.81
N PRO A 144 16.08 -13.92 0.31
CA PRO A 144 16.73 -14.27 1.56
C PRO A 144 17.53 -15.53 1.25
N ASP A 145 18.84 -15.42 1.42
CA ASP A 145 19.89 -16.20 0.82
C ASP A 145 19.90 -17.65 1.32
N GLY A 146 18.86 -18.44 1.08
CA GLY A 146 18.88 -19.90 1.22
C GLY A 146 19.26 -20.47 2.60
N ARG A 147 19.42 -19.65 3.64
CA ARG A 147 19.86 -20.11 4.97
C ARG A 147 18.74 -20.66 5.86
N ASP A 148 17.48 -20.53 5.44
CA ASP A 148 16.32 -20.98 6.25
C ASP A 148 15.50 -22.11 5.61
N VAL A 149 16.03 -22.86 4.64
CA VAL A 149 15.34 -24.04 4.08
C VAL A 149 15.48 -25.32 4.93
N ALA A 150 15.91 -25.24 6.18
CA ALA A 150 15.97 -26.42 7.07
C ALA A 150 15.47 -26.14 8.51
N GLY A 151 14.20 -26.46 8.76
CA GLY A 151 13.73 -27.01 10.04
C GLY A 151 13.30 -26.03 11.14
N PRO A 152 12.39 -26.45 12.05
CA PRO A 152 11.78 -25.57 13.04
C PRO A 152 12.60 -25.51 14.34
N ALA A 153 12.86 -24.30 14.84
CA ALA A 153 13.27 -24.00 16.22
C ALA A 153 13.29 -22.47 16.39
N ARG A 154 12.83 -21.82 17.45
CA ARG A 154 12.34 -22.22 18.76
C ARG A 154 11.61 -20.99 19.32
N ALA A 155 10.60 -21.20 20.15
CA ALA A 155 10.14 -20.17 21.08
C ALA A 155 11.33 -19.69 21.92
N GLY A 156 11.64 -18.40 21.83
CA GLY A 156 12.74 -17.76 22.54
C GLY A 156 12.31 -16.37 22.98
N THR A 157 11.79 -16.31 24.21
CA THR A 157 11.61 -15.09 24.99
C THR A 157 12.91 -14.28 25.01
N GLY A 158 12.87 -13.02 24.56
CA GLY A 158 14.05 -12.17 24.53
C GLY A 158 13.78 -10.76 24.04
N ALA A 159 13.09 -9.96 24.86
CA ALA A 159 13.07 -8.51 24.69
C ALA A 159 14.50 -7.97 24.67
N ARG A 160 14.88 -7.24 23.61
CA ARG A 160 16.01 -6.30 23.64
C ARG A 160 15.67 -5.02 22.90
N LEU A 161 15.41 -3.98 23.70
CA LEU A 161 15.56 -2.55 23.43
C LEU A 161 16.83 -2.27 22.59
N TRP A 162 16.75 -1.39 21.57
CA TRP A 162 17.66 -0.29 21.17
C TRP A 162 17.09 0.31 19.87
N GLN A 163 16.35 1.42 19.92
CA GLN A 163 16.77 2.84 19.86
C GLN A 163 16.42 3.51 18.52
N TRP A 164 15.39 4.35 18.62
CA TRP A 164 15.05 5.54 17.85
C TRP A 164 16.21 6.26 17.17
N LEU A 165 16.07 6.53 15.86
CA LEU A 165 16.33 7.82 15.22
C LEU A 165 15.55 7.86 13.88
N ARG A 166 14.43 8.59 13.84
CA ARG A 166 13.72 8.92 12.60
C ARG A 166 14.44 10.10 11.94
N PRO A 167 14.96 10.01 10.71
CA PRO A 167 15.43 11.20 10.00
C PRO A 167 14.23 12.08 9.60
N LEU A 168 14.19 13.28 10.17
CA LEU A 168 13.24 14.34 9.82
C LEU A 168 13.68 15.00 8.50
N SER A 169 13.15 14.59 7.34
CA SER A 169 13.32 15.39 6.13
C SER A 169 12.32 15.11 5.01
N GLN A 170 11.01 15.34 5.22
CA GLN A 170 10.07 15.62 4.11
C GLN A 170 9.02 16.71 4.42
N TRP A 171 9.17 17.48 5.50
CA TRP A 171 8.18 18.48 5.94
C TRP A 171 8.04 19.74 5.06
N TRP A 172 8.85 19.90 4.01
CA TRP A 172 8.86 21.14 3.21
C TRP A 172 7.86 21.18 2.04
N VAL A 173 7.37 20.03 1.55
CA VAL A 173 6.43 20.03 0.40
C VAL A 173 4.96 20.24 0.85
N ILE A 174 4.64 19.97 2.12
CA ILE A 174 3.26 19.95 2.64
C ILE A 174 2.65 21.36 2.82
N ARG A 175 3.47 22.41 3.02
CA ARG A 175 2.93 23.77 3.27
C ARG A 175 2.42 24.50 2.03
N ILE A 176 2.83 24.11 0.82
CA ILE A 176 2.44 24.83 -0.41
C ILE A 176 1.07 24.35 -0.91
N VAL A 177 0.76 23.05 -0.81
CA VAL A 177 -0.48 22.49 -1.39
C VAL A 177 -1.70 22.67 -0.47
N VAL A 178 -1.54 22.52 0.85
CA VAL A 178 -2.65 22.69 1.82
C VAL A 178 -3.14 24.15 1.88
N GLY A 179 -2.28 25.13 1.59
CA GLY A 179 -2.64 26.54 1.54
C GLY A 179 -3.54 26.91 0.35
N LEU A 180 -3.38 26.24 -0.80
CA LEU A 180 -4.13 26.54 -2.02
C LEU A 180 -5.57 26.03 -2.00
N VAL A 181 -5.83 24.91 -1.32
CA VAL A 181 -7.19 24.33 -1.24
C VAL A 181 -8.11 25.12 -0.29
N ARG A 182 -7.56 25.76 0.75
CA ARG A 182 -8.37 26.60 1.67
C ARG A 182 -8.79 27.96 1.08
N ALA A 183 -8.11 28.46 0.06
CA ALA A 183 -8.46 29.73 -0.59
C ALA A 183 -9.62 29.60 -1.60
N ALA A 184 -9.92 28.39 -2.08
CA ALA A 184 -10.96 28.15 -3.09
C ALA A 184 -12.38 27.96 -2.53
N VAL A 185 -12.53 27.65 -1.22
CA VAL A 185 -13.83 27.30 -0.61
C VAL A 185 -14.52 28.50 0.07
N THR A 186 -13.86 29.66 0.18
CA THR A 186 -14.37 30.80 0.99
C THR A 186 -14.75 32.05 0.20
N ARG A 187 -14.86 32.00 -1.13
CA ARG A 187 -15.35 33.15 -1.93
C ARG A 187 -16.85 33.04 -2.21
N PRO A 188 -17.71 33.91 -1.62
CA PRO A 188 -19.10 34.00 -2.03
C PRO A 188 -19.20 34.61 -3.44
N TRP A 189 -20.05 34.02 -4.28
CA TRP A 189 -20.39 34.53 -5.62
C TRP A 189 -21.20 35.83 -5.53
N PRO A 190 -20.89 36.86 -6.32
CA PRO A 190 -21.70 38.07 -6.37
C PRO A 190 -22.96 37.87 -7.22
N GLY A 191 -24.13 37.99 -6.57
CA GLY A 191 -25.36 38.61 -7.10
C GLY A 191 -26.03 38.02 -8.34
N ILE A 192 -27.17 37.34 -8.14
CA ILE A 192 -28.28 37.36 -9.09
C ILE A 192 -29.39 38.22 -8.50
N VAL A 193 -29.61 39.38 -9.11
CA VAL A 193 -30.75 40.27 -8.87
C VAL A 193 -31.96 39.65 -9.56
N VAL A 194 -32.97 39.24 -8.79
CA VAL A 194 -34.28 38.86 -9.33
C VAL A 194 -35.08 40.13 -9.56
N GLY A 195 -35.15 40.57 -10.82
CA GLY A 195 -36.00 41.67 -11.24
C GLY A 195 -37.48 41.30 -11.18
N ARG A 196 -38.26 42.08 -10.42
CA ARG A 196 -39.72 42.20 -10.57
C ARG A 196 -40.03 42.75 -11.96
N ALA A 197 -40.92 42.10 -12.69
CA ALA A 197 -41.69 42.73 -13.75
C ALA A 197 -43.17 42.55 -13.44
N ALA A 198 -43.85 43.69 -13.26
CA ALA A 198 -45.29 43.81 -13.24
C ALA A 198 -45.76 44.19 -14.66
N ALA A 199 -46.79 43.52 -15.15
CA ALA A 199 -47.88 44.05 -15.98
C ALA A 199 -48.97 42.99 -16.04
#